data_AF-A0A7X3PFD2-F1
#
_entry.id   AF-A0A7X3PFD2-F1
#
_cell.length_a   1.000
_cell.length_b   1.000
_cell.length_c   1.000
_cell.angle_alpha   90.00
_cell.angle_beta   90.00
_cell.angle_gamma   90.00
#
_symmetry.space_group_name_H-M   'P 1'
#
loop_
_entity.id
_entity.type
_entity.pdbx_description
1 polymer ?
#
loop_
_entity_poly.entity_id
_entity_poly.type
_entity_poly.pdbx_seq_one_letter_code
_entity_poly.pdbx_strand_id
1 'polypeptide(L)'
;MNDEACAYLVGVIVHDLGLHGLFPELPETIPEFFCSSPLSRLELPGVPFLEVFERLVDADANSDIYFACLAALHKARLKYERILETQPVPTIDQVGPRGLLQFGGMEARALASFLLWRKWIFDIDNRAGQETGYLFEPIIAAAVGGVPVSAAKSPVKRRNAPTKGRQIDCLREKWAYEIKIRVTIAASGQGRWREELGFPEDCRSSGYTPVLVVLDPTPNAKLDELSAAFRQAGGEVHVGEDAWAHLAALAGPTMARFLAKYVHDPLAELLHEEPVELPDLLLSMDLGRLTVGVGDERFFVARAPDTRAGEEPRLPDDVDDQLGA
;
A
#
# COMPACT_ATOMS: atom_id res chain seq x y z
N MET A 1 8.59 15.30 5.53
CA MET A 1 7.39 15.92 6.12
C MET A 1 7.89 16.97 7.09
N ASN A 2 7.39 18.19 6.97
CA ASN A 2 7.70 19.31 7.87
C ASN A 2 6.62 19.39 8.97
N ASP A 3 6.82 20.28 9.93
CA ASP A 3 5.89 20.44 11.06
C ASP A 3 4.49 20.90 10.60
N GLU A 4 4.39 21.67 9.52
CA GLU A 4 3.11 22.18 9.00
C GLU A 4 2.25 21.04 8.40
N ALA A 5 2.88 20.10 7.68
CA ALA A 5 2.21 18.88 7.22
C ALA A 5 1.84 17.96 8.40
N CYS A 6 2.71 17.85 9.41
CA CYS A 6 2.37 17.11 10.63
C CYS A 6 1.17 17.73 11.35
N ALA A 7 1.12 19.06 11.47
CA ALA A 7 -0.01 19.79 12.05
C ALA A 7 -1.30 19.55 11.26
N TYR A 8 -1.22 19.52 9.93
CA TYR A 8 -2.35 19.13 9.08
C TYR A 8 -2.88 17.72 9.43
N LEU A 9 -2.00 16.72 9.57
CA LEU A 9 -2.41 15.37 9.94
C LEU A 9 -3.07 15.32 11.34
N VAL A 10 -2.58 16.11 12.30
CA VAL A 10 -3.23 16.26 13.61
C VAL A 10 -4.63 16.86 13.45
N GLY A 11 -4.78 17.89 12.61
CA GLY A 11 -6.08 18.44 12.24
C GLY A 11 -7.05 17.40 11.67
N VAL A 12 -6.57 16.55 10.76
CA VAL A 12 -7.35 15.44 10.20
C VAL A 12 -7.86 14.50 11.29
N ILE A 13 -7.00 14.12 12.23
CA ILE A 13 -7.38 13.22 13.33
C ILE A 13 -8.40 13.90 14.26
N VAL A 14 -8.15 15.16 14.64
CA VAL A 14 -9.08 15.94 15.47
C VAL A 14 -10.46 16.02 14.83
N HIS A 15 -10.50 16.25 13.52
CA HIS A 15 -11.74 16.27 12.76
C HIS A 15 -12.45 14.91 12.78
N ASP A 16 -11.72 13.83 12.51
CA ASP A 16 -12.27 12.48 12.44
C ASP A 16 -12.80 11.96 13.78
N LEU A 17 -12.16 12.38 14.87
CA LEU A 17 -12.55 12.03 16.24
C LEU A 17 -13.57 13.01 16.84
N GLY A 18 -13.94 14.08 16.12
CA GLY A 18 -14.89 15.08 16.60
C GLY A 18 -14.37 15.89 17.80
N LEU A 19 -13.05 16.10 17.90
CA LEU A 19 -12.40 16.71 19.05
C LEU A 19 -12.21 18.23 18.93
N HIS A 20 -12.79 18.90 17.92
CA HIS A 20 -12.58 20.34 17.65
C HIS A 20 -12.70 21.25 18.87
N GLY A 21 -13.62 20.97 19.80
CA GLY A 21 -13.80 21.76 21.02
C GLY A 21 -12.58 21.77 21.95
N LEU A 22 -11.69 20.78 21.82
CA LEU A 22 -10.42 20.70 22.54
C LEU A 22 -9.27 21.39 21.80
N PHE A 23 -9.44 21.81 20.55
CA PHE A 23 -8.39 22.34 19.66
C PHE A 23 -8.83 23.61 18.91
N PRO A 24 -9.09 24.72 19.63
CA PRO A 24 -9.59 25.96 19.04
C PRO A 24 -8.62 26.65 18.06
N GLU A 25 -7.34 26.31 18.12
CA GLU A 25 -6.30 26.81 17.20
C GLU A 25 -6.33 26.13 15.82
N LEU A 26 -7.02 24.99 15.70
CA LEU A 26 -7.18 24.29 14.43
C LEU A 26 -8.39 24.87 13.69
N PRO A 27 -8.31 25.03 12.36
CA PRO A 27 -9.44 25.53 11.58
C PRO A 27 -10.61 24.54 11.63
N GLU A 28 -11.84 25.07 11.66
CA GLU A 28 -13.07 24.25 11.66
C GLU A 28 -13.19 23.37 10.41
N THR A 29 -12.62 23.83 9.29
CA THR A 29 -12.58 23.08 8.04
C THR A 29 -11.14 22.91 7.57
N ILE A 30 -10.83 21.69 7.15
CA ILE A 30 -9.54 21.30 6.59
C ILE A 30 -9.75 20.54 5.29
N PRO A 31 -8.81 20.59 4.34
CA PRO A 31 -8.86 19.75 3.16
C PRO A 31 -8.94 18.27 3.53
N GLU A 32 -9.83 17.53 2.88
CA GLU A 32 -9.90 16.08 3.05
C GLU A 32 -8.57 15.42 2.68
N PHE A 33 -8.25 14.32 3.37
CA PHE A 33 -7.02 13.60 3.14
C PHE A 33 -6.89 13.17 1.68
N PHE A 34 -7.90 12.48 1.13
CA PHE A 34 -7.93 12.05 -0.28
C PHE A 34 -8.49 13.10 -1.24
N CYS A 35 -8.11 14.37 -1.09
CA CYS A 35 -8.48 15.39 -2.05
C CYS A 35 -7.59 15.37 -3.32
N SER A 36 -8.06 16.05 -4.37
CA SER A 36 -7.34 16.25 -5.63
C SER A 36 -6.29 17.38 -5.59
N SER A 37 -6.12 18.04 -4.44
CA SER A 37 -5.10 19.09 -4.28
C SER A 37 -3.70 18.48 -4.20
N PRO A 38 -2.66 19.18 -4.71
CA PRO A 38 -1.28 18.72 -4.55
C PRO A 38 -0.95 18.47 -3.08
N LEU A 39 -0.32 17.34 -2.77
CA LEU A 39 -0.04 16.95 -1.37
C LEU A 39 0.88 17.94 -0.66
N SER A 40 1.74 18.62 -1.42
CA SER A 40 2.60 19.71 -0.93
C SER A 40 1.83 20.93 -0.40
N ARG A 41 0.50 20.99 -0.57
CA ARG A 41 -0.36 22.05 -0.02
C ARG A 41 -1.17 21.61 1.19
N LEU A 42 -1.03 20.36 1.62
CA LEU A 42 -1.71 19.83 2.79
C LEU A 42 -0.92 20.17 4.05
N GLU A 43 -0.95 21.45 4.39
CA GLU A 43 -0.15 22.05 5.46
C GLU A 43 -1.02 23.01 6.29
N LEU A 44 -0.75 23.08 7.60
CA LEU A 44 -1.35 24.07 8.51
C LEU A 44 -0.26 25.00 9.06
N PRO A 45 0.06 26.11 8.38
CA PRO A 45 1.11 27.01 8.80
C PRO A 45 0.75 27.73 10.11
N GLY A 46 1.74 27.90 10.98
CA GLY A 46 1.58 28.62 12.26
C GLY A 46 0.93 27.82 13.39
N VAL A 47 0.56 26.55 13.17
CA VAL A 47 0.07 25.66 14.23
C VAL A 47 1.25 24.97 14.92
N PRO A 48 1.37 25.02 16.26
CA PRO A 48 2.49 24.41 16.98
C PRO A 48 2.33 22.88 17.07
N PHE A 49 2.78 22.15 16.04
CA PHE A 49 2.58 20.70 15.90
C PHE A 49 2.79 19.90 17.19
N LEU A 50 3.94 20.07 17.86
CA LEU A 50 4.27 19.28 19.05
C LEU A 50 3.27 19.49 20.20
N GLU A 51 2.88 20.74 20.47
CA GLU A 51 1.93 21.08 21.54
C GLU A 51 0.53 20.51 21.26
N VAL A 52 0.09 20.59 20.00
CA VAL A 52 -1.22 20.06 19.58
C VAL A 52 -1.20 18.52 19.58
N PHE A 53 -0.09 17.92 19.15
CA PHE A 53 0.06 16.46 19.14
C PHE A 53 0.07 15.88 20.56
N GLU A 54 0.82 16.48 21.50
CA GLU A 54 0.83 16.04 22.90
C GLU A 54 -0.58 16.06 23.51
N ARG A 55 -1.34 17.14 23.27
CA ARG A 55 -2.74 17.23 23.70
C ARG A 55 -3.65 16.20 23.05
N LEU A 56 -3.40 15.85 21.79
CA LEU A 56 -4.16 14.81 21.10
C LEU A 56 -3.90 13.42 21.72
N VAL A 57 -2.64 13.11 22.05
CA VAL A 57 -2.25 11.89 22.75
C VAL A 57 -2.90 11.79 24.13
N ASP A 58 -2.99 12.91 24.85
CA ASP A 58 -3.71 12.98 26.13
C ASP A 58 -5.24 12.80 25.98
N ALA A 59 -5.80 13.17 24.83
CA ALA A 59 -7.24 13.12 24.57
C ALA A 59 -7.73 11.74 24.10
N ASP A 60 -6.91 10.99 23.34
CA ASP A 60 -7.22 9.64 22.86
C ASP A 60 -5.98 8.74 22.85
N ALA A 61 -6.09 7.59 23.52
CA ALA A 61 -5.00 6.65 23.76
C ALA A 61 -4.44 5.93 22.52
N ASN A 62 -5.11 6.01 21.37
CA ASN A 62 -4.65 5.44 20.10
C ASN A 62 -4.28 6.52 19.07
N SER A 63 -4.32 7.79 19.45
CA SER A 63 -4.08 8.88 18.50
C SER A 63 -2.63 8.97 18.00
N ASP A 64 -1.67 8.46 18.77
CA ASP A 64 -0.28 8.29 18.35
C ASP A 64 -0.13 7.24 17.23
N ILE A 65 -0.79 6.10 17.38
CA ILE A 65 -0.86 5.04 16.36
C ILE A 65 -1.62 5.54 15.13
N TYR A 66 -2.75 6.23 15.34
CA TYR A 66 -3.51 6.85 14.26
C TYR A 66 -2.63 7.83 13.47
N PHE A 67 -1.93 8.72 14.15
CA PHE A 67 -0.98 9.64 13.52
C PHE A 67 0.13 8.91 12.78
N ALA A 68 0.74 7.89 13.38
CA ALA A 68 1.80 7.11 12.73
C ALA A 68 1.31 6.45 11.43
N CYS A 69 0.12 5.84 11.45
CA CYS A 69 -0.48 5.21 10.27
C CYS A 69 -0.86 6.25 9.20
N LEU A 70 -1.47 7.36 9.59
CA LEU A 70 -1.85 8.42 8.67
C LEU A 70 -0.62 9.11 8.05
N ALA A 71 0.45 9.31 8.83
CA ALA A 71 1.73 9.82 8.35
C ALA A 71 2.41 8.84 7.39
N ALA A 72 2.34 7.53 7.64
CA ALA A 72 2.82 6.52 6.71
C ALA A 72 2.07 6.57 5.38
N LEU A 73 0.74 6.67 5.41
CA LEU A 73 -0.09 6.87 4.20
C LEU A 73 0.30 8.15 3.45
N HIS A 74 0.40 9.27 4.17
CA HIS A 74 0.75 10.56 3.56
C HIS A 74 2.13 10.52 2.89
N LYS A 75 3.12 9.92 3.57
CA LYS A 75 4.46 9.72 3.02
C LYS A 75 4.46 8.84 1.76
N ALA A 76 3.67 7.76 1.75
CA ALA A 76 3.55 6.89 0.58
C ALA A 76 2.91 7.62 -0.61
N ARG A 77 1.89 8.44 -0.37
CA ARG A 77 1.26 9.28 -1.39
C ARG A 77 2.23 10.31 -1.98
N LEU A 78 3.02 10.99 -1.13
CA LEU A 78 4.09 11.89 -1.57
C LEU A 78 5.15 11.15 -2.41
N LYS A 79 5.49 9.91 -2.03
CA LYS A 79 6.42 9.08 -2.79
C LYS A 79 5.84 8.69 -4.15
N TYR A 80 4.54 8.42 -4.24
CA TYR A 80 3.86 8.16 -5.51
C TYR A 80 3.82 9.39 -6.42
N GLU A 81 3.52 10.58 -5.90
CA GLU A 81 3.66 11.84 -6.67
C GLU A 81 5.08 11.96 -7.23
N ARG A 82 6.10 11.74 -6.39
CA ARG A 82 7.51 11.76 -6.81
C ARG A 82 7.83 10.72 -7.89
N ILE A 83 7.23 9.54 -7.86
CA ILE A 83 7.38 8.52 -8.91
C ILE A 83 6.86 9.09 -10.24
N LEU A 84 5.68 9.70 -10.26
CA LEU A 84 5.13 10.32 -11.47
C LEU A 84 6.01 11.47 -11.99
N GLU A 85 6.54 12.31 -11.09
CA GLU A 85 7.44 13.41 -11.44
C GLU A 85 8.75 12.95 -12.10
N THR A 86 9.29 11.80 -11.68
CA THR A 86 10.68 11.40 -11.97
C THR A 86 10.83 10.13 -12.81
N GLN A 87 9.77 9.36 -13.05
CA GLN A 87 9.85 8.09 -13.78
C GLN A 87 10.47 8.30 -15.18
N PRO A 88 11.65 7.76 -15.50
CA PRO A 88 12.30 8.01 -16.78
C PRO A 88 11.48 7.47 -17.96
N VAL A 89 11.62 8.11 -19.12
CA VAL A 89 11.05 7.57 -20.38
C VAL A 89 11.93 6.39 -20.81
N PRO A 90 11.35 5.20 -21.05
CA PRO A 90 12.14 4.04 -21.43
C PRO A 90 12.80 4.22 -22.80
N THR A 91 13.85 3.44 -23.06
CA THR A 91 14.50 3.39 -24.38
C THR A 91 14.00 2.22 -25.20
N ILE A 92 14.15 2.31 -26.53
CA ILE A 92 13.67 1.25 -27.42
C ILE A 92 14.41 -0.08 -27.17
N ASP A 93 15.67 -0.06 -26.72
CA ASP A 93 16.45 -1.26 -26.44
C ASP A 93 15.84 -2.11 -25.31
N GLN A 94 15.12 -1.49 -24.37
CA GLN A 94 14.45 -2.19 -23.27
C GLN A 94 13.23 -3.00 -23.72
N VAL A 95 12.63 -2.67 -24.87
CA VAL A 95 11.33 -3.23 -25.29
C VAL A 95 11.25 -3.69 -26.74
N GLY A 96 12.20 -3.31 -27.58
CA GLY A 96 12.24 -3.54 -29.02
C GLY A 96 12.02 -5.00 -29.41
N PRO A 97 12.70 -5.99 -28.79
CA PRO A 97 12.49 -7.40 -29.11
C PRO A 97 11.04 -7.88 -28.95
N ARG A 98 10.29 -7.30 -28.01
CA ARG A 98 8.88 -7.65 -27.76
C ARG A 98 7.93 -7.09 -28.83
N GLY A 99 8.40 -6.16 -29.66
CA GLY A 99 7.67 -5.61 -30.79
C GLY A 99 7.43 -6.61 -31.93
N LEU A 100 8.22 -7.69 -32.01
CA LEU A 100 8.09 -8.72 -33.04
C LEU A 100 6.66 -9.29 -33.15
N LEU A 101 6.00 -9.48 -32.00
CA LEU A 101 4.64 -10.03 -31.95
C LEU A 101 3.56 -9.10 -32.51
N GLN A 102 3.87 -7.80 -32.66
CA GLN A 102 2.95 -6.76 -33.13
C GLN A 102 3.40 -6.13 -34.45
N PHE A 103 4.56 -6.56 -34.96
CA PHE A 103 5.14 -5.98 -36.16
C PHE A 103 4.24 -6.20 -37.37
N GLY A 104 3.99 -5.14 -38.15
CA GLY A 104 3.05 -5.15 -39.26
C GLY A 104 1.59 -4.82 -38.89
N GLY A 105 1.24 -4.76 -37.60
CA GLY A 105 -0.05 -4.27 -37.15
C GLY A 105 -0.18 -2.74 -37.18
N MET A 106 0.94 -2.03 -37.22
CA MET A 106 1.04 -0.57 -37.41
C MET A 106 2.42 -0.20 -37.96
N GLU A 107 2.56 1.05 -38.42
CA GLU A 107 3.83 1.61 -38.86
C GLU A 107 4.92 1.51 -37.78
N ALA A 108 6.15 1.17 -38.17
CA ALA A 108 7.24 0.88 -37.24
C ALA A 108 7.50 2.00 -36.22
N ARG A 109 7.38 3.27 -36.65
CA ARG A 109 7.53 4.45 -35.78
C ARG A 109 6.41 4.53 -34.73
N ALA A 110 5.18 4.23 -35.13
CA ALA A 110 4.03 4.22 -34.23
C ALA A 110 4.18 3.07 -33.22
N LEU A 111 4.59 1.88 -33.68
CA LEU A 111 4.83 0.73 -32.82
C LEU A 111 5.91 1.01 -31.78
N ALA A 112 7.04 1.58 -32.19
CA ALA A 112 8.10 1.96 -31.26
C ALA A 112 7.58 2.90 -30.17
N SER A 113 6.85 3.94 -30.55
CA SER A 113 6.27 4.93 -29.61
C SER A 113 5.26 4.27 -28.65
N PHE A 114 4.40 3.38 -29.16
CA PHE A 114 3.44 2.63 -28.36
C PHE A 114 4.14 1.72 -27.33
N LEU A 115 5.22 1.04 -27.72
CA LEU A 115 5.98 0.18 -26.81
C LEU A 115 6.62 0.95 -25.66
N LEU A 116 7.10 2.19 -25.91
CA LEU A 116 7.65 3.05 -24.87
C LEU A 116 6.57 3.48 -23.86
N TRP A 117 5.40 3.93 -24.34
CA TRP A 117 4.28 4.26 -23.47
C TRP A 117 3.83 3.08 -22.62
N ARG A 118 3.68 1.91 -23.25
CA ARG A 118 3.30 0.69 -22.55
C ARG A 118 4.27 0.32 -21.43
N LYS A 119 5.57 0.45 -21.68
CA LYS A 119 6.60 0.20 -20.67
C LYS A 119 6.57 1.24 -19.56
N TRP A 120 6.40 2.51 -19.90
CA TRP A 120 6.30 3.57 -18.91
C TRP A 120 5.10 3.37 -17.98
N ILE A 121 3.92 3.06 -18.52
CA ILE A 121 2.70 2.73 -17.74
C ILE A 121 2.96 1.51 -16.84
N PHE A 122 3.55 0.45 -17.40
CA PHE A 122 3.89 -0.75 -16.64
C PHE A 122 4.83 -0.44 -15.47
N ASP A 123 5.80 0.46 -15.65
CA ASP A 123 6.73 0.83 -14.58
C ASP A 123 6.07 1.66 -13.47
N ILE A 124 5.12 2.53 -13.84
CA ILE A 124 4.30 3.26 -12.86
C ILE A 124 3.45 2.27 -12.05
N ASP A 125 2.71 1.39 -12.72
CA ASP A 125 1.86 0.39 -12.07
C ASP A 125 2.66 -0.54 -11.15
N ASN A 126 3.79 -1.07 -11.64
CA ASN A 126 4.65 -1.93 -10.85
C ASN A 126 5.18 -1.22 -9.58
N ARG A 127 5.59 0.05 -9.68
CA ARG A 127 6.03 0.82 -8.51
C ARG A 127 4.88 1.14 -7.57
N ALA A 128 3.71 1.49 -8.08
CA ALA A 128 2.51 1.70 -7.27
C ALA A 128 2.17 0.44 -6.47
N GLY A 129 2.17 -0.73 -7.13
CA GLY A 129 1.93 -2.02 -6.47
C GLY A 129 2.96 -2.34 -5.38
N GLN A 130 4.24 -2.04 -5.61
CA GLN A 130 5.29 -2.20 -4.60
C GLN A 130 5.06 -1.29 -3.38
N GLU A 131 4.79 0.00 -3.59
CA GLU A 131 4.53 0.94 -2.49
C GLU A 131 3.29 0.53 -1.68
N THR A 132 2.23 0.10 -2.35
CA THR A 132 1.01 -0.40 -1.69
C THR A 132 1.33 -1.63 -0.84
N GLY A 133 2.10 -2.59 -1.37
CA GLY A 133 2.52 -3.79 -0.63
C GLY A 133 3.27 -3.47 0.67
N TYR A 134 4.24 -2.56 0.61
CA TYR A 134 5.02 -2.17 1.80
C TYR A 134 4.25 -1.33 2.82
N LEU A 135 3.17 -0.69 2.39
CA LEU A 135 2.37 0.21 3.23
C LEU A 135 1.27 -0.52 3.98
N PHE A 136 0.66 -1.50 3.33
CA PHE A 136 -0.59 -2.10 3.76
C PHE A 136 -0.46 -2.94 5.04
N GLU A 137 0.48 -3.88 5.04
CA GLU A 137 0.67 -4.82 6.16
C GLU A 137 1.04 -4.10 7.46
N PRO A 138 2.01 -3.15 7.48
CA PRO A 138 2.37 -2.46 8.72
C PRO A 138 1.23 -1.61 9.29
N ILE A 139 0.41 -1.01 8.42
CA ILE A 139 -0.75 -0.21 8.85
C ILE A 139 -1.79 -1.10 9.54
N ILE A 140 -2.15 -2.24 8.94
CA ILE A 140 -3.10 -3.16 9.57
C ILE A 140 -2.52 -3.72 10.87
N ALA A 141 -1.25 -4.14 10.86
CA ALA A 141 -0.60 -4.66 12.04
C ALA A 141 -0.65 -3.67 13.21
N ALA A 142 -0.26 -2.41 12.97
CA ALA A 142 -0.32 -1.35 13.97
C ALA A 142 -1.75 -1.06 14.44
N ALA A 143 -2.71 -0.98 13.51
CA ALA A 143 -4.10 -0.70 13.83
C ALA A 143 -4.74 -1.77 14.73
N VAL A 144 -4.36 -3.04 14.57
CA VAL A 144 -4.84 -4.13 15.43
C VAL A 144 -3.95 -4.38 16.66
N GLY A 145 -2.98 -3.51 16.96
CA GLY A 145 -2.09 -3.66 18.11
C GLY A 145 -1.10 -4.83 18.01
N GLY A 146 -0.81 -5.29 16.79
CA GLY A 146 0.23 -6.28 16.52
C GLY A 146 1.48 -5.63 15.92
N VAL A 147 2.46 -6.47 15.55
CA VAL A 147 3.71 -6.02 14.93
C VAL A 147 4.09 -6.90 13.74
N PRO A 148 4.59 -6.33 12.63
CA PRO A 148 5.20 -7.12 11.57
C PRO A 148 6.51 -7.73 12.07
N VAL A 149 6.80 -8.97 11.69
CA VAL A 149 8.00 -9.70 12.14
C VAL A 149 8.77 -10.24 10.95
N SER A 150 10.04 -9.82 10.83
CA SER A 150 10.93 -10.33 9.79
C SER A 150 11.36 -11.77 10.06
N ALA A 151 11.69 -12.51 9.00
CA ALA A 151 12.13 -13.90 9.10
C ALA A 151 13.34 -14.10 10.04
N ALA A 152 14.24 -13.12 10.12
CA ALA A 152 15.43 -13.19 10.99
C ALA A 152 15.07 -13.18 12.50
N LYS A 153 14.08 -12.37 12.89
CA LYS A 153 13.66 -12.20 14.30
C LYS A 153 12.43 -13.02 14.67
N SER A 154 11.90 -13.78 13.72
CA SER A 154 10.62 -14.47 13.90
C SER A 154 10.66 -15.58 14.94
N PRO A 155 9.67 -15.62 15.84
CA PRO A 155 9.49 -16.75 16.75
C PRO A 155 8.91 -17.97 16.04
N VAL A 156 8.29 -17.80 14.86
CA VAL A 156 7.79 -18.90 14.03
C VAL A 156 8.93 -19.43 13.16
N LYS A 157 9.25 -20.72 13.30
CA LYS A 157 10.34 -21.37 12.58
C LYS A 157 9.82 -22.25 11.45
N ARG A 158 10.59 -22.31 10.36
CA ARG A 158 10.29 -23.21 9.25
C ARG A 158 10.47 -24.65 9.72
N ARG A 159 9.45 -25.51 9.61
CA ARG A 159 9.52 -26.92 10.01
C ARG A 159 10.65 -27.67 9.30
N ASN A 160 10.88 -27.37 8.02
CA ASN A 160 11.93 -28.00 7.21
C ASN A 160 13.32 -27.37 7.40
N ALA A 161 13.41 -26.25 8.12
CA ALA A 161 14.67 -25.56 8.43
C ALA A 161 14.52 -24.78 9.74
N PRO A 162 14.55 -25.43 10.92
CA PRO A 162 14.20 -24.81 12.20
C PRO A 162 15.09 -23.62 12.61
N THR A 163 16.25 -23.46 11.98
CA THR A 163 17.15 -22.31 12.17
C THR A 163 16.70 -21.06 11.39
N LYS A 164 15.76 -21.20 10.44
CA LYS A 164 15.23 -20.10 9.63
C LYS A 164 13.82 -19.75 10.12
N GLY A 165 13.59 -18.46 10.40
CA GLY A 165 12.25 -17.99 10.76
C GLY A 165 11.35 -17.74 9.55
N ARG A 166 10.08 -17.47 9.84
CA ARG A 166 9.06 -17.05 8.89
C ARG A 166 8.78 -15.56 9.01
N GLN A 167 8.64 -14.86 7.89
CA GLN A 167 8.01 -13.54 7.94
C GLN A 167 6.56 -13.71 8.41
N ILE A 168 6.11 -12.80 9.26
CA ILE A 168 4.74 -12.75 9.78
C ILE A 168 4.27 -11.32 9.55
N ASP A 169 3.14 -11.16 8.86
CA ASP A 169 2.62 -9.85 8.48
C ASP A 169 2.16 -9.09 9.72
N CYS A 170 1.52 -9.80 10.66
CA CYS A 170 1.18 -9.28 11.96
C CYS A 170 1.28 -10.38 13.03
N LEU A 171 2.05 -10.14 14.09
CA LEU A 171 2.07 -10.96 15.29
C LEU A 171 1.38 -10.20 16.42
N ARG A 172 0.34 -10.81 16.99
CA ARG A 172 -0.36 -10.30 18.17
C ARG A 172 -0.50 -11.44 19.19
N GLU A 173 0.25 -11.36 20.27
CA GLU A 173 0.29 -12.41 21.31
C GLU A 173 0.61 -13.80 20.73
N LYS A 174 -0.38 -14.70 20.69
CA LYS A 174 -0.29 -16.06 20.15
C LYS A 174 -0.81 -16.21 18.72
N TRP A 175 -1.29 -15.13 18.13
CA TRP A 175 -1.91 -15.11 16.82
C TRP A 175 -0.91 -14.60 15.79
N ALA A 176 -0.61 -15.45 14.81
CA ALA A 176 0.28 -15.15 13.69
C ALA A 176 -0.56 -14.98 12.44
N TYR A 177 -0.70 -13.73 12.00
CA TYR A 177 -1.54 -13.36 10.89
C TYR A 177 -0.77 -13.38 9.57
N GLU A 178 -1.40 -13.94 8.55
CA GLU A 178 -1.09 -13.71 7.14
C GLU A 178 -2.22 -12.87 6.55
N ILE A 179 -1.88 -11.68 6.06
CA ILE A 179 -2.83 -10.67 5.60
C ILE A 179 -2.66 -10.50 4.09
N LYS A 180 -3.74 -10.65 3.34
CA LYS A 180 -3.72 -10.47 1.88
C LYS A 180 -4.84 -9.53 1.45
N ILE A 181 -4.50 -8.58 0.57
CA ILE A 181 -5.54 -7.80 -0.13
C ILE A 181 -6.35 -8.75 -1.02
N ARG A 182 -5.68 -9.53 -1.88
CA ARG A 182 -6.31 -10.51 -2.77
C ARG A 182 -5.42 -11.73 -2.94
N VAL A 183 -6.03 -12.93 -3.03
CA VAL A 183 -5.31 -14.14 -3.46
C VAL A 183 -5.39 -14.26 -4.98
N THR A 184 -4.27 -14.09 -5.67
CA THR A 184 -4.22 -14.11 -7.13
C THR A 184 -3.70 -15.44 -7.69
N ILE A 185 -4.20 -15.82 -8.87
CA ILE A 185 -3.73 -17.00 -9.60
C ILE A 185 -2.34 -16.75 -10.19
N ALA A 186 -2.03 -15.50 -10.57
CA ALA A 186 -0.78 -15.12 -11.25
C ALA A 186 0.39 -14.79 -10.30
N ALA A 187 1.59 -15.26 -10.70
CA ALA A 187 2.92 -14.91 -10.22
C ALA A 187 3.40 -15.36 -8.82
N SER A 188 2.68 -16.23 -8.09
CA SER A 188 3.40 -17.09 -7.14
C SER A 188 4.00 -18.25 -7.94
N GLY A 189 5.30 -18.17 -8.26
CA GLY A 189 6.03 -19.34 -8.76
C GLY A 189 5.76 -20.53 -7.82
N GLN A 190 5.75 -21.76 -8.32
CA GLN A 190 5.39 -22.95 -7.52
C GLN A 190 6.12 -23.02 -6.16
N GLY A 191 7.32 -22.43 -6.04
CA GLY A 191 8.03 -22.24 -4.77
C GLY A 191 7.32 -21.34 -3.76
N ARG A 192 6.87 -20.13 -4.16
CA ARG A 192 6.14 -19.20 -3.27
C ARG A 192 4.82 -19.79 -2.78
N TRP A 193 4.08 -20.48 -3.64
CA TRP A 193 2.82 -21.11 -3.23
C TRP A 193 3.01 -22.19 -2.16
N ARG A 194 4.06 -23.02 -2.30
CA ARG A 194 4.41 -24.00 -1.26
C ARG A 194 4.84 -23.35 0.04
N GLU A 195 5.44 -22.15 -0.02
CA GLU A 195 5.79 -21.42 1.18
C GLU A 195 4.56 -20.89 1.93
N GLU A 196 3.59 -20.33 1.21
CA GLU A 196 2.30 -19.87 1.78
C GLU A 196 1.53 -21.04 2.40
N LEU A 197 1.38 -22.17 1.69
CA LEU A 197 0.72 -23.37 2.25
C LEU A 197 1.46 -23.98 3.46
N GLY A 198 2.75 -23.72 3.60
CA GLY A 198 3.55 -24.20 4.72
C GLY A 198 3.43 -23.32 5.98
N PHE A 199 3.05 -22.06 5.83
CA PHE A 199 3.01 -21.09 6.93
C PHE A 199 2.10 -21.52 8.10
N PRO A 200 0.87 -22.03 7.89
CA PRO A 200 0.00 -22.43 9.00
C PRO A 200 0.60 -23.52 9.88
N GLU A 201 1.25 -24.50 9.24
CA GLU A 201 1.90 -25.61 9.93
C GLU A 201 3.15 -25.17 10.69
N ASP A 202 3.90 -24.23 10.12
CA ASP A 202 5.06 -23.61 10.78
C ASP A 202 4.61 -22.84 12.04
N CYS A 203 3.48 -22.11 11.98
CA CYS A 203 2.88 -21.45 13.15
C CYS A 203 2.49 -22.46 14.24
N ARG A 204 1.72 -23.49 13.86
CA ARG A 204 1.27 -24.53 14.78
C ARG A 204 2.43 -25.23 15.48
N SER A 205 3.45 -25.65 14.72
CA SER A 205 4.64 -26.31 15.27
C SER A 205 5.47 -25.40 16.16
N SER A 206 5.37 -24.08 15.98
CA SER A 206 6.01 -23.07 16.82
C SER A 206 5.14 -22.60 18.00
N GLY A 207 3.94 -23.18 18.19
CA GLY A 207 3.04 -22.85 19.30
C GLY A 207 2.28 -21.53 19.13
N TYR A 208 1.97 -21.17 17.87
CA TYR A 208 1.14 -20.03 17.48
C TYR A 208 -0.11 -20.49 16.72
N THR A 209 -1.19 -19.74 16.85
CA THR A 209 -2.42 -19.92 16.08
C THR A 209 -2.30 -19.16 14.76
N PRO A 210 -2.31 -19.84 13.60
CA PRO A 210 -2.28 -19.14 12.32
C PRO A 210 -3.64 -18.51 12.02
N VAL A 211 -3.66 -17.26 11.53
CA VAL A 211 -4.88 -16.57 11.10
C VAL A 211 -4.69 -16.06 9.69
N LEU A 212 -5.60 -16.43 8.79
CA LEU A 212 -5.63 -15.89 7.44
C LEU A 212 -6.68 -14.78 7.36
N VAL A 213 -6.26 -13.61 6.90
CA VAL A 213 -7.15 -12.47 6.63
C VAL A 213 -7.04 -12.14 5.15
N VAL A 214 -8.13 -12.31 4.40
CA VAL A 214 -8.19 -11.96 2.96
C VAL A 214 -9.28 -10.94 2.73
N LEU A 215 -8.91 -9.74 2.28
CA LEU A 215 -9.84 -8.61 2.23
C LEU A 215 -10.74 -8.64 1.00
N ASP A 216 -10.22 -9.15 -0.10
CA ASP A 216 -10.97 -9.35 -1.33
C ASP A 216 -11.56 -10.77 -1.39
N PRO A 217 -12.90 -10.91 -1.43
CA PRO A 217 -13.57 -12.21 -1.42
C PRO A 217 -13.67 -12.88 -2.80
N THR A 218 -13.02 -12.36 -3.85
CA THR A 218 -13.12 -12.88 -5.22
C THR A 218 -12.83 -14.39 -5.26
N PRO A 219 -13.82 -15.24 -5.60
CA PRO A 219 -13.68 -16.68 -5.55
C PRO A 219 -12.56 -17.18 -6.45
N ASN A 220 -11.65 -17.98 -5.91
CA ASN A 220 -10.64 -18.69 -6.68
C ASN A 220 -10.12 -19.93 -5.95
N ALA A 221 -9.72 -20.94 -6.70
CA ALA A 221 -9.31 -22.24 -6.14
C ALA A 221 -8.09 -22.15 -5.19
N LYS A 222 -7.21 -21.16 -5.38
CA LYS A 222 -6.07 -20.94 -4.48
C LYS A 222 -6.52 -20.43 -3.11
N LEU A 223 -7.50 -19.53 -3.07
CA LEU A 223 -8.09 -19.06 -1.82
C LEU A 223 -8.71 -20.22 -1.03
N ASP A 224 -9.42 -21.12 -1.72
CA ASP A 224 -10.00 -22.32 -1.09
C ASP A 224 -8.92 -23.24 -0.51
N GLU A 225 -7.86 -23.50 -1.27
CA GLU A 225 -6.73 -24.34 -0.85
C GLU A 225 -5.99 -23.74 0.36
N LEU A 226 -5.67 -22.45 0.32
CA LEU A 226 -5.00 -21.76 1.41
C LEU A 226 -5.88 -21.72 2.68
N SER A 227 -7.16 -21.39 2.52
CA SER A 227 -8.12 -21.39 3.62
C SER A 227 -8.23 -22.77 4.27
N ALA A 228 -8.24 -23.84 3.46
CA ALA A 228 -8.23 -25.21 3.98
C ALA A 228 -6.96 -25.52 4.77
N ALA A 229 -5.79 -25.07 4.30
CA ALA A 229 -4.51 -25.28 5.01
C ALA A 229 -4.50 -24.60 6.39
N PHE A 230 -5.00 -23.37 6.50
CA PHE A 230 -5.13 -22.67 7.79
C PHE A 230 -6.05 -23.41 8.76
N ARG A 231 -7.24 -23.81 8.30
CA ARG A 231 -8.21 -24.55 9.13
C ARG A 231 -7.66 -25.92 9.57
N GLN A 232 -6.95 -26.64 8.69
CA GLN A 232 -6.33 -27.94 9.03
C GLN A 232 -5.21 -27.80 10.08
N ALA A 233 -4.53 -26.65 10.12
CA ALA A 233 -3.56 -26.33 11.16
C ALA A 233 -4.22 -25.86 12.48
N GLY A 234 -5.56 -25.86 12.57
CA GLY A 234 -6.30 -25.38 13.74
C GLY A 234 -6.36 -23.85 13.84
N GLY A 235 -6.13 -23.15 12.73
CA GLY A 235 -6.20 -21.71 12.62
C GLY A 235 -7.56 -21.16 12.23
N GLU A 236 -7.62 -19.83 12.11
CA GLU A 236 -8.80 -19.07 11.71
C GLU A 236 -8.65 -18.49 10.30
N VAL A 237 -9.78 -18.26 9.64
CA VAL A 237 -9.83 -17.70 8.28
C VAL A 237 -10.98 -16.71 8.20
N HIS A 238 -10.65 -15.48 7.86
CA HIS A 238 -11.60 -14.39 7.64
C HIS A 238 -11.47 -13.84 6.21
N VAL A 239 -12.59 -13.69 5.51
CA VAL A 239 -12.61 -13.30 4.09
C VAL A 239 -13.66 -12.22 3.83
N GLY A 240 -13.31 -11.20 3.04
CA GLY A 240 -14.23 -10.14 2.65
C GLY A 240 -14.74 -9.34 3.85
N GLU A 241 -16.05 -9.16 3.95
CA GLU A 241 -16.70 -8.47 5.08
C GLU A 241 -16.33 -9.06 6.44
N ASP A 242 -16.16 -10.39 6.54
CA ASP A 242 -15.75 -11.02 7.79
C ASP A 242 -14.32 -10.64 8.18
N ALA A 243 -13.43 -10.44 7.20
CA ALA A 243 -12.07 -9.94 7.43
C ALA A 243 -12.11 -8.50 7.97
N TRP A 244 -12.91 -7.62 7.37
CA TRP A 244 -13.04 -6.24 7.85
C TRP A 244 -13.67 -6.16 9.23
N ALA A 245 -14.72 -6.95 9.51
CA ALA A 245 -15.34 -7.03 10.82
C ALA A 245 -14.35 -7.54 11.89
N HIS A 246 -13.56 -8.56 11.57
CA HIS A 246 -12.52 -9.09 12.45
C HIS A 246 -11.46 -8.02 12.79
N LEU A 247 -10.93 -7.33 11.77
CA LEU A 247 -9.94 -6.27 11.97
C LEU A 247 -10.50 -5.09 12.78
N ALA A 248 -11.73 -4.66 12.49
CA ALA A 248 -12.38 -3.57 13.22
C ALA A 248 -12.60 -3.92 14.70
N ALA A 249 -13.04 -5.15 15.00
CA ALA A 249 -13.21 -5.60 16.37
C ALA A 249 -11.87 -5.63 17.14
N LEU A 250 -10.80 -6.05 16.48
CA LEU A 250 -9.45 -6.10 17.06
C LEU A 250 -8.83 -4.72 17.30
N ALA A 251 -9.11 -3.76 16.41
CA ALA A 251 -8.55 -2.41 16.42
C ALA A 251 -9.18 -1.50 17.48
N GLY A 252 -10.42 -1.79 17.91
CA GLY A 252 -11.18 -0.90 18.77
C GLY A 252 -11.69 0.35 18.04
N PRO A 253 -12.49 1.22 18.70
CA PRO A 253 -13.30 2.22 18.02
C PRO A 253 -12.48 3.27 17.24
N THR A 254 -11.38 3.76 17.80
CA THR A 254 -10.53 4.79 17.18
C THR A 254 -9.84 4.23 15.93
N MET A 255 -9.15 3.09 16.05
CA MET A 255 -8.42 2.52 14.91
C MET A 255 -9.33 1.80 13.90
N ALA A 256 -10.50 1.31 14.30
CA ALA A 256 -11.52 0.83 13.37
C ALA A 256 -12.04 1.96 12.47
N ARG A 257 -12.22 3.18 13.01
CA ARG A 257 -12.55 4.36 12.21
C ARG A 257 -11.44 4.69 11.21
N PHE A 258 -10.18 4.63 11.63
CA PHE A 258 -9.05 4.81 10.72
C PHE A 258 -9.07 3.78 9.60
N LEU A 259 -9.20 2.49 9.93
CA LEU A 259 -9.23 1.40 8.95
C LEU A 259 -10.38 1.56 7.96
N ALA A 260 -11.57 1.91 8.44
CA ALA A 260 -12.71 2.21 7.57
C ALA A 260 -12.38 3.35 6.60
N LYS A 261 -12.07 4.53 7.14
CA LYS A 261 -11.95 5.76 6.37
C LYS A 261 -10.75 5.79 5.42
N TYR A 262 -9.62 5.19 5.81
CA TYR A 262 -8.35 5.35 5.10
C TYR A 262 -7.86 4.12 4.34
N VAL A 263 -8.54 2.98 4.53
CA VAL A 263 -8.13 1.72 3.92
C VAL A 263 -9.32 1.06 3.25
N HIS A 264 -10.37 0.73 3.99
CA HIS A 264 -11.51 -0.01 3.47
C HIS A 264 -12.34 0.80 2.47
N ASP A 265 -12.85 1.96 2.89
CA ASP A 265 -13.80 2.73 2.08
C ASP A 265 -13.18 3.22 0.76
N PRO A 266 -11.94 3.73 0.71
CA PRO A 266 -11.30 4.10 -0.56
C PRO A 266 -11.10 2.91 -1.51
N LEU A 267 -10.80 1.71 -0.98
CA LEU A 267 -10.68 0.50 -1.79
C LEU A 267 -12.05 0.06 -2.30
N ALA A 268 -13.05 0.09 -1.44
CA ALA A 268 -14.43 -0.28 -1.79
C ALA A 268 -15.00 0.67 -2.87
N GLU A 269 -14.76 1.97 -2.75
CA GLU A 269 -15.14 2.98 -3.75
C GLU A 269 -14.50 2.68 -5.10
N LEU A 270 -13.18 2.48 -5.16
CA LEU A 270 -12.48 2.14 -6.41
C LEU A 270 -12.98 0.84 -7.05
N LEU A 271 -13.36 -0.17 -6.25
CA LEU A 271 -13.93 -1.42 -6.75
C LEU A 271 -15.38 -1.26 -7.20
N HIS A 272 -16.14 -0.34 -6.61
CA HIS A 272 -17.51 -0.04 -7.00
C HIS A 272 -17.58 0.73 -8.31
N GLU A 273 -16.63 1.63 -8.53
CA GLU A 273 -16.52 2.48 -9.73
C GLU A 273 -15.93 1.74 -10.95
N GLU A 274 -15.93 0.39 -10.98
CA GLU A 274 -15.50 -0.37 -12.15
C GLU A 274 -16.36 0.03 -13.38
N PRO A 275 -15.77 0.64 -14.42
CA PRO A 275 -16.55 1.20 -15.49
C PRO A 275 -17.09 0.10 -16.41
N VAL A 276 -18.37 0.21 -16.79
CA VAL A 276 -18.99 -0.71 -17.76
C VAL A 276 -18.32 -0.60 -19.13
N GLU A 277 -17.95 0.62 -19.52
CA GLU A 277 -17.20 0.92 -20.74
C GLU A 277 -15.93 1.69 -20.36
N LEU A 278 -14.79 1.23 -20.88
CA LEU A 278 -13.51 1.86 -20.59
C LEU A 278 -13.47 3.27 -21.22
N PRO A 279 -13.30 4.34 -20.43
CA PRO A 279 -13.26 5.70 -20.96
C PRO A 279 -12.01 5.94 -21.82
N ASP A 280 -12.09 6.96 -22.69
CA ASP A 280 -10.94 7.39 -23.48
C ASP A 280 -9.78 7.79 -22.57
N LEU A 281 -8.60 7.26 -22.88
CA LEU A 281 -7.34 7.57 -22.21
C LEU A 281 -6.48 8.45 -23.12
N LEU A 282 -6.15 9.65 -22.65
CA LEU A 282 -5.16 10.52 -23.27
C LEU A 282 -3.92 10.62 -22.39
N LEU A 283 -2.79 10.20 -22.92
CA LEU A 283 -1.48 10.43 -22.31
C LEU A 283 -0.65 11.34 -23.21
N SER A 284 -0.14 12.42 -22.65
CA SER A 284 0.82 13.28 -23.34
C SER A 284 1.94 13.72 -22.40
N MET A 285 3.14 13.88 -22.96
CA MET A 285 4.29 14.41 -22.24
C MET A 285 4.92 15.52 -23.07
N ASP A 286 4.87 16.76 -22.57
CA ASP A 286 5.41 17.96 -23.22
C ASP A 286 6.20 18.80 -22.21
N LEU A 287 7.31 19.42 -22.63
CA LEU A 287 7.99 20.51 -21.91
C LEU A 287 8.11 20.34 -20.37
N GLY A 288 8.47 19.15 -19.89
CA GLY A 288 8.59 18.89 -18.45
C GLY A 288 7.23 18.74 -17.74
N ARG A 289 6.21 18.23 -18.43
CA ARG A 289 4.87 17.98 -17.89
C ARG A 289 4.28 16.71 -18.47
N LEU A 290 3.64 15.93 -17.61
CA LEU A 290 2.76 14.82 -17.97
C LEU A 290 1.32 15.30 -17.85
N THR A 291 0.50 15.01 -18.86
CA THR A 291 -0.95 15.16 -18.81
C THR A 291 -1.58 13.79 -18.95
N VAL A 292 -2.48 13.48 -18.01
CA VAL A 292 -3.32 12.28 -18.05
C VAL A 292 -4.77 12.75 -18.13
N GLY A 293 -5.46 12.33 -19.17
CA GLY A 293 -6.90 12.54 -19.35
C GLY A 293 -7.63 11.20 -19.34
N VAL A 294 -8.70 11.09 -18.54
CA VAL A 294 -9.58 9.93 -18.47
C VAL A 294 -11.01 10.43 -18.58
N GLY A 295 -11.66 10.19 -19.71
CA GLY A 295 -12.95 10.81 -20.02
C GLY A 295 -12.86 12.35 -19.96
N ASP A 296 -13.68 12.96 -19.12
CA ASP A 296 -13.72 14.41 -18.92
C ASP A 296 -12.70 14.92 -17.88
N GLU A 297 -12.10 14.02 -17.10
CA GLU A 297 -11.15 14.39 -16.07
C GLU A 297 -9.73 14.53 -16.61
N ARG A 298 -8.99 15.48 -16.05
CA ARG A 298 -7.58 15.72 -16.39
C ARG A 298 -6.80 16.06 -15.15
N PHE A 299 -5.63 15.44 -15.00
CA PHE A 299 -4.65 15.88 -14.02
C PHE A 299 -3.27 16.07 -14.67
N PHE A 300 -2.46 16.89 -14.01
CA PHE A 300 -1.17 17.34 -14.49
C PHE A 300 -0.10 17.02 -13.48
N VAL A 301 1.03 16.52 -13.96
CA VAL A 301 2.22 16.29 -13.13
C VAL A 301 3.39 17.06 -13.73
N ALA A 302 4.01 17.90 -12.91
CA ALA A 302 5.28 18.52 -13.28
C ALA A 302 6.36 17.44 -13.33
N ARG A 303 7.12 17.37 -14.43
CA ARG A 303 8.17 16.37 -14.65
C ARG A 303 9.51 17.00 -14.41
N ALA A 304 10.33 16.37 -13.57
CA ALA A 304 11.71 16.78 -13.41
C ALA A 304 12.50 16.41 -14.68
N PRO A 305 13.46 17.25 -15.13
CA PRO A 305 14.38 16.86 -16.20
C PRO A 305 15.11 15.58 -15.80
N ASP A 306 15.30 14.69 -16.77
CA ASP A 306 15.88 13.36 -16.54
C ASP A 306 17.36 13.48 -16.13
N THR A 307 17.62 13.50 -14.82
CA THR A 307 18.99 13.57 -14.28
C THR A 307 19.59 12.17 -14.04
N ARG A 308 18.89 11.08 -14.38
CA ARG A 308 19.33 9.69 -14.10
C ARG A 308 19.20 8.78 -15.31
N ALA A 309 19.57 9.28 -16.49
CA ALA A 309 19.80 8.43 -17.65
C ALA A 309 21.01 7.50 -17.37
N GLY A 310 20.75 6.27 -16.90
CA GLY A 310 21.76 5.20 -16.85
C GLY A 310 21.82 4.36 -15.58
N GLU A 311 21.13 4.72 -14.50
CA GLU A 311 21.04 3.86 -13.32
C GLU A 311 19.72 3.09 -13.35
N GLU A 312 19.79 1.76 -13.45
CA GLU A 312 18.65 0.93 -13.09
C GLU A 312 18.26 1.29 -11.64
N PRO A 313 17.00 1.68 -11.39
CA PRO A 313 16.56 1.97 -10.04
C PRO A 313 16.65 0.68 -9.24
N ARG A 314 17.58 0.65 -8.28
CA ARG A 314 17.80 -0.46 -7.36
C ARG A 314 16.47 -0.87 -6.72
N LEU A 315 16.18 -2.15 -6.76
CA LEU A 315 15.02 -2.73 -6.08
C LEU A 315 15.26 -2.66 -4.57
N PRO A 316 14.22 -2.59 -3.73
CA PRO A 316 14.40 -2.62 -2.27
C PRO A 316 15.16 -3.84 -1.76
N ASP A 317 15.07 -4.97 -2.47
CA ASP A 317 15.86 -6.18 -2.21
C ASP A 317 17.38 -5.94 -2.35
N ASP A 318 17.81 -4.89 -3.06
CA ASP A 318 19.23 -4.50 -3.18
C ASP A 318 19.72 -3.63 -1.99
N VAL A 319 18.82 -3.20 -1.09
CA VAL A 319 19.16 -2.35 0.06
C VAL A 319 19.48 -3.18 1.31
N ASP A 320 18.86 -4.35 1.45
CA ASP A 320 19.11 -5.27 2.57
C ASP A 320 20.50 -5.94 2.48
N ASP A 321 21.10 -6.01 1.30
CA ASP A 321 22.45 -6.55 1.08
C ASP A 321 23.60 -5.58 1.45
N GLN A 322 23.31 -4.32 1.84
CA GLN A 322 24.34 -3.30 2.14
C GLN A 322 24.39 -2.84 3.61
N LEU A 323 23.57 -3.39 4.51
CA LEU A 323 23.68 -3.17 5.96
C LEU A 323 24.42 -4.30 6.69
N GLY A 324 25.08 -5.19 5.94
CA GLY A 324 25.95 -6.25 6.45
C GLY A 324 27.41 -6.06 6.04
N ALA A 325 28.04 -4.98 6.48
CA ALA A 325 29.51 -4.83 6.50
C ALA A 325 29.93 -4.13 7.80
#